data_AF-A0AAV6U8F8-F1
#
_entry.id   AF-A0AAV6U8F8-F1
#
_cell.length_a   1.000
_cell.length_b   1.000
_cell.length_c   1.000
_cell.angle_alpha   90.00
_cell.angle_beta   90.00
_cell.angle_gamma   90.00
#
_symmetry.space_group_name_H-M   'P 1'
#
loop_
_entity.id
_entity.type
_entity.pdbx_description
1 polymer ?
#
loop_
_entity_poly.entity_id
_entity_poly.type
_entity_poly.pdbx_seq_one_letter_code
_entity_poly.pdbx_strand_id
1 'polypeptide(L)'
;MANKKKEGVDMVQVYWDEFHIILESNEFCKDWDIFFNPSSHGFSHSNGQVERGVQAVKNILIKAAHDNSNPHLVLMEYRNTPMDGLPSPAEILMGRPLRTLVPTLPSQLTPHYDFSSTKERLNYRQQRQHKYDVHARPLQPLKENQDVIFRLDNKWCPGVILKVGPQPRSYTIKAATGCNW
;
A
#
# COMPACT_ATOMS: atom_id res chain seq x y z
N MET A 1 4.50 -23.68 36.69
CA MET A 1 5.59 -23.43 35.72
C MET A 1 4.94 -23.18 34.36
N ALA A 2 5.14 -22.12 33.61
CA ALA A 2 5.79 -20.83 33.80
C ALA A 2 4.97 -19.81 32.97
N ASN A 3 4.68 -18.66 33.56
CA ASN A 3 4.02 -17.53 32.92
C ASN A 3 5.00 -16.97 31.86
N LYS A 4 4.75 -17.19 30.56
CA LYS A 4 5.51 -16.48 29.52
C LYS A 4 5.04 -15.03 29.52
N LYS A 5 5.80 -14.17 30.21
CA LYS A 5 5.76 -12.72 30.01
C LYS A 5 5.88 -12.46 28.52
N LYS A 6 4.91 -11.77 27.94
CA LYS A 6 5.09 -11.10 26.64
C LYS A 6 6.19 -10.07 26.87
N GLU A 7 7.40 -10.38 26.44
CA GLU A 7 8.48 -9.41 26.38
C GLU A 7 8.01 -8.29 25.45
N GLY A 8 7.88 -7.10 26.03
CA GLY A 8 7.60 -5.90 25.26
C GLY A 8 8.77 -5.67 24.31
N VAL A 9 8.46 -5.57 23.02
CA VAL A 9 9.44 -5.15 22.02
C VAL A 9 9.98 -3.79 22.46
N ASP A 10 11.31 -3.65 22.52
CA ASP A 10 11.95 -2.38 22.88
C ASP A 10 11.63 -1.34 21.80
N MET A 11 10.75 -0.41 22.16
CA MET A 11 10.26 0.64 21.27
C MET A 11 11.42 1.47 20.72
N VAL A 12 12.48 1.68 21.51
CA VAL A 12 13.63 2.47 21.08
C VAL A 12 14.35 1.76 19.93
N GLN A 13 14.55 0.44 20.04
CA GLN A 13 15.19 -0.35 18.98
C GLN A 13 14.35 -0.38 17.69
N VAL A 14 13.04 -0.56 17.79
CA VAL A 14 12.14 -0.54 16.61
C VAL A 14 12.17 0.81 15.91
N TYR A 15 12.19 1.92 16.66
CA TYR A 15 12.29 3.25 16.06
C TYR A 15 13.64 3.50 15.38
N TRP A 16 14.75 3.00 15.94
CA TRP A 16 16.07 3.09 15.29
C TRP A 16 16.14 2.25 14.01
N ASP A 17 15.55 1.06 14.01
CA ASP A 17 15.51 0.16 12.85
C ASP A 17 14.61 0.74 11.74
N GLU A 18 13.43 1.26 12.08
CA GLU A 18 12.52 1.94 11.13
C GLU A 18 13.15 3.20 10.52
N PHE A 19 13.85 4.00 11.33
CA PHE A 19 14.53 5.21 10.86
C PHE A 19 15.67 4.88 9.89
N HIS A 20 16.43 3.82 10.16
CA HIS A 20 17.51 3.39 9.28
C HIS A 20 17.00 2.90 7.93
N ILE A 21 15.92 2.10 7.92
CA ILE A 21 15.28 1.60 6.69
C ILE A 21 14.77 2.76 5.83
N ILE A 22 14.20 3.80 6.44
CA ILE A 22 13.70 4.98 5.72
C ILE A 22 14.85 5.76 5.07
N LEU A 23 15.98 5.91 5.78
CA LEU A 23 17.15 6.61 5.23
C LEU A 23 17.75 5.86 4.04
N GLU A 24 17.99 4.55 4.18
CA GLU A 24 18.54 3.71 3.12
C GLU A 24 17.61 3.68 1.90
N SER A 25 16.30 3.54 2.13
CA SER A 25 15.29 3.57 1.04
C SER A 25 15.27 4.92 0.32
N ASN A 26 15.47 6.03 1.04
CA ASN A 26 15.49 7.36 0.46
C ASN A 26 16.76 7.60 -0.38
N GLU A 27 17.90 7.10 0.05
CA GLU A 27 19.14 7.14 -0.75
C GLU A 27 18.97 6.34 -2.04
N PHE A 28 18.49 5.10 -1.94
CA PHE A 28 18.15 4.29 -3.11
C PHE A 28 17.18 5.01 -4.05
N CYS A 29 16.10 5.58 -3.52
CA CYS A 29 15.13 6.30 -4.35
C CYS A 29 15.75 7.51 -5.05
N LYS A 30 16.66 8.25 -4.41
CA LYS A 30 17.37 9.37 -5.05
C LYS A 30 18.27 8.89 -6.18
N ASP A 31 19.01 7.82 -5.97
CA ASP A 31 19.94 7.28 -6.98
C ASP A 31 19.21 6.77 -8.24
N TRP A 32 17.98 6.30 -8.07
CA TRP A 32 17.14 5.77 -9.14
C TRP A 32 16.09 6.75 -9.68
N ASP A 33 16.13 8.02 -9.26
CA ASP A 33 15.17 9.08 -9.63
C ASP A 33 13.70 8.68 -9.37
N ILE A 34 13.48 8.02 -8.23
CA ILE A 34 12.17 7.57 -7.73
C ILE A 34 11.68 8.57 -6.69
N PHE A 35 10.48 9.09 -6.87
CA PHE A 35 9.83 9.92 -5.85
C PHE A 35 9.39 9.04 -4.66
N PHE A 36 10.13 9.15 -3.55
CA PHE A 36 9.82 8.43 -2.32
C PHE A 36 8.74 9.15 -1.52
N ASN A 37 7.61 8.47 -1.25
CA ASN A 37 6.47 9.03 -0.53
C ASN A 37 6.04 8.11 0.63
N PRO A 38 6.69 8.19 1.79
CA PRO A 38 6.35 7.35 2.93
C PRO A 38 5.00 7.76 3.54
N SER A 39 4.24 6.76 3.99
CA SER A 39 3.02 6.98 4.77
C SER A 39 3.34 7.43 6.19
N SER A 40 2.48 8.25 6.79
CA SER A 40 2.62 8.60 8.20
C SER A 40 2.44 7.37 9.10
N HIS A 41 3.07 7.41 10.27
CA HIS A 41 3.00 6.34 11.25
C HIS A 41 1.53 6.09 11.65
N GLY A 42 1.14 4.81 11.74
CA GLY A 42 -0.24 4.41 12.06
C GLY A 42 -1.28 4.68 10.97
N PHE A 43 -0.88 5.12 9.77
CA PHE A 43 -1.79 5.44 8.66
C PHE A 43 -1.83 4.35 7.58
N SER A 44 -2.14 3.12 7.98
CA SER A 44 -2.18 1.94 7.09
C SER A 44 -3.14 2.09 5.89
N HIS A 45 -4.16 2.94 6.03
CA HIS A 45 -5.15 3.18 4.97
C HIS A 45 -4.52 3.65 3.64
N SER A 46 -3.41 4.41 3.72
CA SER A 46 -2.66 4.84 2.53
C SER A 46 -2.04 3.70 1.73
N ASN A 47 -1.73 2.57 2.37
CA ASN A 47 -1.09 1.40 1.77
C ASN A 47 -2.08 0.26 1.51
N GLY A 48 -3.39 0.49 1.64
CA GLY A 48 -4.42 -0.54 1.59
C GLY A 48 -4.41 -1.36 0.28
N GLN A 49 -4.03 -0.77 -0.85
CA GLN A 49 -3.92 -1.52 -2.11
C GLN A 49 -2.79 -2.57 -2.07
N VAL A 50 -1.63 -2.20 -1.51
CA VAL A 50 -0.50 -3.13 -1.33
C VAL A 50 -0.87 -4.20 -0.33
N GLU A 51 -1.51 -3.85 0.79
CA GLU A 51 -1.94 -4.81 1.82
C GLU A 51 -2.90 -5.86 1.23
N ARG A 52 -3.88 -5.43 0.43
CA ARG A 52 -4.81 -6.34 -0.25
C ARG A 52 -4.10 -7.22 -1.29
N GLY A 53 -3.13 -6.67 -2.01
CA GLY A 53 -2.29 -7.44 -2.94
C GLY A 53 -1.48 -8.53 -2.23
N VAL A 54 -0.80 -8.17 -1.13
CA VAL A 54 -0.03 -9.11 -0.30
C VAL A 54 -0.95 -10.19 0.26
N GLN A 55 -2.14 -9.83 0.73
CA GLN A 55 -3.12 -10.80 1.22
C GLN A 55 -3.53 -11.79 0.12
N ALA A 56 -3.81 -11.31 -1.11
CA ALA A 56 -4.16 -12.17 -2.22
C ALA A 56 -3.04 -13.16 -2.57
N VAL A 57 -1.80 -12.68 -2.69
CA VAL A 57 -0.63 -13.52 -3.00
C VAL A 57 -0.40 -14.55 -1.89
N LYS A 58 -0.48 -14.16 -0.61
CA LYS A 58 -0.36 -15.11 0.51
C LYS A 58 -1.41 -16.22 0.42
N ASN A 59 -2.67 -15.86 0.20
CA ASN A 59 -3.75 -16.85 0.08
C ASN A 59 -3.53 -17.81 -1.08
N ILE A 60 -3.02 -17.31 -2.21
CA ILE A 60 -2.66 -18.12 -3.38
C ILE A 60 -1.55 -19.11 -3.04
N LEU A 61 -0.48 -18.65 -2.39
CA LEU A 61 0.65 -19.48 -2.02
C LEU A 61 0.29 -20.54 -0.98
N ILE A 62 -0.59 -20.20 -0.01
CA ILE A 62 -1.09 -21.16 0.98
C ILE A 62 -1.86 -22.30 0.28
N LYS A 63 -2.73 -21.97 -0.68
CA LYS A 63 -3.45 -22.97 -1.48
C LYS A 63 -2.49 -23.82 -2.32
N ALA A 64 -1.52 -23.19 -2.96
CA ALA A 64 -0.50 -23.90 -3.74
C ALA A 64 0.29 -24.89 -2.87
N ALA A 65 0.66 -24.50 -1.65
CA ALA A 65 1.34 -25.37 -0.70
C ALA A 65 0.46 -26.55 -0.26
N HIS A 66 -0.83 -26.30 -0.01
CA HIS A 66 -1.79 -27.35 0.35
C HIS A 66 -1.98 -28.37 -0.79
N ASP A 67 -2.02 -27.90 -2.04
CA ASP A 67 -2.22 -28.72 -3.24
C ASP A 67 -0.90 -29.26 -3.82
N ASN A 68 0.23 -29.07 -3.11
CA ASN A 68 1.59 -29.42 -3.54
C ASN A 68 1.94 -28.95 -4.97
N SER A 69 1.42 -27.78 -5.35
CA SER A 69 1.55 -27.19 -6.67
C SER A 69 2.76 -26.27 -6.76
N ASN A 70 3.32 -26.11 -7.96
CA ASN A 70 4.47 -25.21 -8.17
C ASN A 70 4.04 -23.74 -7.99
N PRO A 71 4.65 -22.98 -7.06
CA PRO A 71 4.25 -21.60 -6.77
C PRO A 71 4.40 -20.66 -7.96
N HIS A 72 5.37 -20.89 -8.85
CA HIS A 72 5.55 -20.06 -10.04
C HIS A 72 4.40 -20.22 -11.04
N LEU A 73 3.87 -21.44 -11.18
CA LEU A 73 2.73 -21.72 -12.05
C LEU A 73 1.48 -21.04 -11.51
N VAL A 74 1.21 -21.14 -10.21
CA VAL A 74 0.02 -20.51 -9.63
C VAL A 74 0.09 -18.98 -9.69
N LEU A 75 1.27 -18.39 -9.51
CA LEU A 75 1.47 -16.95 -9.69
C LEU A 75 1.34 -16.51 -11.16
N MET A 76 1.76 -17.36 -12.10
CA MET A 76 1.53 -17.12 -13.53
C MET A 76 0.03 -17.10 -13.84
N GLU A 77 -0.75 -18.04 -13.31
CA GLU A 77 -2.20 -18.06 -13.55
C GLU A 77 -2.92 -16.90 -12.88
N TYR A 78 -2.46 -16.48 -11.70
CA TYR A 78 -2.96 -15.25 -11.09
C TYR A 78 -2.76 -14.04 -11.99
N ARG A 79 -1.58 -13.89 -12.61
CA ARG A 79 -1.30 -12.80 -13.57
C ARG A 79 -2.15 -12.88 -14.83
N ASN A 80 -2.60 -14.07 -15.23
CA ASN A 80 -3.46 -14.29 -16.40
C ASN A 80 -4.96 -14.31 -16.06
N THR A 81 -5.34 -14.25 -14.79
CA THR A 81 -6.74 -14.29 -14.39
C THR A 81 -7.33 -12.87 -14.52
N PRO A 82 -8.37 -12.66 -15.34
CA PRO A 82 -9.06 -11.39 -15.40
C PRO A 82 -9.63 -11.02 -14.03
N MET A 83 -9.54 -9.75 -13.68
CA MET A 83 -10.20 -9.22 -12.48
C MET A 83 -11.62 -8.80 -12.84
N ASP A 84 -12.55 -8.76 -11.88
CA ASP A 84 -13.97 -8.42 -12.12
C ASP A 84 -14.13 -7.28 -13.13
N GLY A 85 -14.44 -7.55 -14.39
CA GLY A 85 -14.64 -6.55 -15.46
C GLY A 85 -13.40 -5.79 -15.98
N LEU A 86 -12.18 -6.16 -15.57
CA LEU A 86 -10.91 -5.66 -16.12
C LEU A 86 -10.11 -6.80 -16.77
N PRO A 87 -9.23 -6.48 -17.74
CA PRO A 87 -8.24 -7.44 -18.22
C PRO A 87 -7.36 -7.96 -17.08
N SER A 88 -6.69 -9.08 -17.31
CA SER A 88 -5.76 -9.67 -16.35
C SER A 88 -4.56 -8.75 -16.09
N PRO A 89 -3.86 -8.90 -14.95
CA PRO A 89 -2.64 -8.11 -14.67
C PRO A 89 -1.59 -8.19 -15.78
N ALA A 90 -1.41 -9.36 -16.40
CA ALA A 90 -0.49 -9.53 -17.54
C ALA A 90 -0.94 -8.74 -18.76
N GLU A 91 -2.24 -8.72 -19.07
CA GLU A 91 -2.77 -7.94 -20.19
C GLU A 91 -2.65 -6.44 -19.94
N ILE A 92 -2.90 -5.96 -18.72
CA ILE A 92 -2.75 -4.55 -18.38
C ILE A 92 -1.28 -4.10 -18.50
N LEU A 93 -0.34 -4.93 -18.05
CA LEU A 93 1.09 -4.59 -18.02
C LEU A 93 1.79 -4.81 -19.36
N MET A 94 1.53 -5.94 -20.03
CA MET A 94 2.26 -6.41 -21.21
C MET A 94 1.43 -6.32 -22.50
N GLY A 95 0.15 -5.96 -22.42
CA GLY A 95 -0.76 -5.89 -23.55
C GLY A 95 -1.21 -7.26 -24.08
N ARG A 96 -0.90 -8.35 -23.37
CA ARG A 96 -1.21 -9.73 -23.76
C ARG A 96 -1.28 -10.68 -22.56
N PRO A 97 -1.99 -11.81 -22.68
CA PRO A 97 -1.84 -12.93 -21.76
C PRO A 97 -0.45 -13.59 -21.88
N LEU A 98 0.01 -14.20 -20.81
CA LEU A 98 1.19 -15.05 -20.78
C LEU A 98 0.81 -16.48 -21.21
N ARG A 99 1.78 -17.22 -21.72
CA ARG A 99 1.57 -18.63 -22.07
C ARG A 99 1.38 -19.47 -20.81
N THR A 100 0.27 -20.16 -20.71
CA THR A 100 -0.11 -21.00 -19.56
C THR A 100 0.02 -22.49 -19.86
N LEU A 101 -0.37 -23.34 -18.91
CA LEU A 101 -0.55 -24.77 -19.16
C LEU A 101 -1.79 -25.07 -20.02
N VAL A 102 -2.73 -24.13 -20.07
CA VAL A 102 -3.94 -24.26 -20.88
C VAL A 102 -3.58 -23.95 -22.34
N PRO A 103 -3.89 -24.86 -23.29
CA PRO A 103 -3.69 -24.60 -24.70
C PRO A 103 -4.38 -23.28 -25.11
N THR A 104 -3.57 -22.35 -25.62
CA THR A 104 -4.01 -21.02 -26.03
C THR A 104 -3.59 -20.80 -27.48
N LEU A 105 -4.44 -20.15 -28.27
CA LEU A 105 -4.11 -19.87 -29.67
C LEU A 105 -2.93 -18.89 -29.74
N PRO A 106 -1.94 -19.11 -30.63
CA PRO A 106 -0.80 -18.19 -30.77
C PRO A 106 -1.20 -16.74 -31.06
N SER A 107 -2.32 -16.54 -31.78
CA SER A 107 -2.90 -15.21 -32.05
C SER A 107 -3.41 -14.47 -30.81
N GLN A 108 -3.66 -15.17 -29.70
CA GLN A 108 -4.03 -14.54 -28.43
C GLN A 108 -2.80 -14.13 -27.61
N LEU A 109 -1.60 -14.65 -27.94
CA LEU A 109 -0.34 -14.32 -27.25
C LEU A 109 0.37 -13.12 -27.89
N THR A 110 -0.18 -12.56 -28.97
CA THR A 110 0.30 -11.32 -29.57
C THR A 110 -0.26 -10.12 -28.81
N PRO A 111 0.54 -9.08 -28.51
CA PRO A 111 0.04 -7.86 -27.90
C PRO A 111 -1.13 -7.28 -28.70
N HIS A 112 -2.31 -7.28 -28.09
CA HIS A 112 -3.51 -6.66 -28.62
C HIS A 112 -4.28 -6.09 -27.43
N TYR A 113 -4.05 -4.81 -27.16
CA TYR A 113 -4.56 -4.17 -25.96
C TYR A 113 -5.20 -2.82 -26.30
N ASP A 114 -6.50 -2.74 -26.04
CA ASP A 114 -7.22 -1.47 -26.06
C ASP A 114 -6.97 -0.73 -24.74
N PHE A 115 -5.90 0.08 -24.75
CA PHE A 115 -5.51 0.91 -23.62
C PHE A 115 -6.61 1.92 -23.26
N SER A 116 -7.33 2.45 -24.24
CA SER A 116 -8.33 3.49 -24.01
C SER A 116 -9.49 2.97 -23.18
N SER A 117 -10.12 1.86 -23.62
CA SER A 117 -11.26 1.30 -22.89
C SER A 117 -10.88 0.78 -21.51
N THR A 118 -9.69 0.20 -21.35
CA THR A 118 -9.20 -0.25 -20.04
C THR A 118 -8.98 0.93 -19.09
N LYS A 119 -8.37 2.02 -19.58
CA LYS A 119 -8.18 3.26 -18.81
C LYS A 119 -9.52 3.88 -18.42
N GLU A 120 -10.49 3.93 -19.31
CA GLU A 120 -11.85 4.42 -19.02
C GLU A 120 -12.52 3.61 -17.91
N ARG A 121 -12.42 2.27 -17.97
CA ARG A 121 -12.97 1.39 -16.93
C ARG A 121 -12.28 1.58 -15.57
N LEU A 122 -10.96 1.79 -15.55
CA LEU A 122 -10.20 2.09 -14.34
C LEU A 122 -10.62 3.44 -13.73
N ASN A 123 -10.71 4.48 -14.57
CA ASN A 123 -11.17 5.81 -14.15
C ASN A 123 -12.60 5.75 -13.59
N TYR A 124 -13.49 5.00 -14.24
CA TYR A 124 -14.86 4.82 -13.76
C TYR A 124 -14.90 4.15 -12.37
N ARG A 125 -14.06 3.16 -12.09
CA ARG A 125 -13.95 2.56 -10.75
C ARG A 125 -13.46 3.55 -9.72
N GLN A 126 -12.43 4.32 -10.05
CA GLN A 126 -11.88 5.33 -9.16
C GLN A 126 -12.94 6.39 -8.82
N GLN A 127 -13.70 6.85 -9.81
CA GLN A 127 -14.82 7.78 -9.61
C GLN A 127 -15.92 7.18 -8.73
N ARG A 128 -16.27 5.90 -8.90
CA ARG A 128 -17.23 5.22 -8.02
C ARG A 128 -16.74 5.13 -6.58
N GLN A 129 -15.44 4.94 -6.38
CA GLN A 129 -14.85 4.97 -5.04
C GLN A 129 -14.94 6.38 -4.44
N HIS A 130 -14.68 7.43 -5.22
CA HIS A 130 -14.87 8.81 -4.78
C HIS A 130 -16.32 9.15 -4.38
N LYS A 131 -17.34 8.46 -4.93
CA LYS A 131 -18.73 8.62 -4.49
C LYS A 131 -18.94 8.27 -3.02
N TYR A 132 -18.13 7.39 -2.45
CA TYR A 132 -18.15 7.07 -1.02
C TYR A 132 -17.78 8.29 -0.15
N ASP A 133 -16.87 9.14 -0.65
CA ASP A 133 -16.40 10.34 0.05
C ASP A 133 -17.30 11.57 -0.17
N VAL A 134 -18.33 11.49 -1.03
CA VAL A 134 -19.17 12.66 -1.39
C VAL A 134 -19.94 13.23 -0.20
N HIS A 135 -20.23 12.40 0.80
CA HIS A 135 -20.88 12.84 2.03
C HIS A 135 -19.90 13.32 3.11
N ALA A 136 -18.59 13.14 2.90
CA ALA A 136 -17.58 13.62 3.82
C ALA A 136 -17.37 15.13 3.64
N ARG A 137 -17.47 15.89 4.75
CA ARG A 137 -17.16 17.32 4.74
C ARG A 137 -15.65 17.50 4.90
N PRO A 138 -14.99 18.32 4.07
CA PRO A 138 -13.57 18.60 4.26
C PRO A 138 -13.36 19.26 5.61
N LEU A 139 -12.49 18.67 6.43
CA LEU A 139 -12.06 19.28 7.69
C LEU A 139 -11.26 20.55 7.38
N GLN A 140 -11.45 21.58 8.21
CA GLN A 140 -10.62 22.77 8.09
C GLN A 140 -9.15 22.41 8.37
N PRO A 141 -8.20 22.90 7.56
CA PRO A 141 -6.79 22.68 7.82
C PRO A 141 -6.40 23.20 9.20
N LEU A 142 -5.58 22.42 9.89
CA LEU A 142 -5.03 22.83 11.17
C LEU A 142 -3.88 23.82 10.95
N LYS A 143 -3.67 24.74 11.90
CA LYS A 143 -2.68 25.82 11.78
C LYS A 143 -1.39 25.49 12.52
N GLU A 144 -0.29 26.08 12.06
CA GLU A 144 0.95 26.04 12.82
C GLU A 144 0.76 26.65 14.22
N ASN A 145 1.42 26.08 15.21
CA ASN A 145 1.29 26.38 16.64
C ASN A 145 -0.08 26.08 17.25
N GLN A 146 -0.94 25.31 16.58
CA GLN A 146 -2.20 24.85 17.16
C GLN A 146 -1.96 23.63 18.06
N ASP A 147 -2.54 23.67 19.26
CA ASP A 147 -2.58 22.52 20.17
C ASP A 147 -3.49 21.43 19.60
N VAL A 148 -2.98 20.20 19.62
CA VAL A 148 -3.67 19.01 19.11
C VAL A 148 -3.47 17.82 20.06
N ILE A 149 -4.40 16.90 19.98
CA ILE A 149 -4.24 15.54 20.51
C ILE A 149 -4.08 14.59 19.33
N PHE A 150 -3.02 13.79 19.35
CA PHE A 150 -2.74 12.80 18.31
C PHE A 150 -2.69 11.40 18.92
N ARG A 151 -2.85 10.38 18.08
CA ARG A 151 -2.90 8.98 18.52
C ARG A 151 -1.59 8.29 18.16
N LEU A 152 -0.87 7.84 19.18
CA LEU A 152 0.37 7.06 19.07
C LEU A 152 0.18 5.75 19.84
N ASP A 153 0.40 4.59 19.20
CA ASP A 153 0.27 3.27 19.84
C ASP A 153 -1.02 3.07 20.64
N ASN A 154 -2.15 3.48 20.05
CA ASN A 154 -3.48 3.44 20.69
C ASN A 154 -3.66 4.32 21.94
N LYS A 155 -2.75 5.28 22.19
CA LYS A 155 -2.85 6.27 23.26
C LYS A 155 -3.02 7.66 22.69
N TRP A 156 -3.81 8.49 23.36
CA TRP A 156 -3.95 9.90 23.03
C TRP A 156 -2.84 10.70 23.71
N CYS A 157 -2.06 11.43 22.92
CA CYS A 157 -0.94 12.23 23.37
C CYS A 157 -1.15 13.70 22.98
N PRO A 158 -0.86 14.66 23.87
CA PRO A 158 -0.87 16.07 23.52
C PRO A 158 0.36 16.44 22.68
N GLY A 159 0.17 17.36 21.74
CA GLY A 159 1.23 17.90 20.89
C GLY A 159 0.84 19.22 20.25
N VAL A 160 1.79 19.82 19.54
CA VAL A 160 1.61 21.10 18.84
C VAL A 160 1.99 20.93 17.38
N ILE A 161 1.21 21.49 16.47
CA ILE A 161 1.54 21.47 15.04
C ILE A 161 2.74 22.37 14.79
N LEU A 162 3.81 21.79 14.26
CA LEU A 162 4.97 22.55 13.81
C LEU A 162 4.75 23.09 12.40
N LYS A 163 4.34 22.22 11.47
CA LYS A 163 4.24 22.53 10.04
C LYS A 163 3.14 21.71 9.38
N VAL A 164 2.58 22.26 8.32
CA VAL A 164 1.74 21.50 7.37
C VAL A 164 2.67 20.69 6.46
N GLY A 165 2.40 19.40 6.34
CA GLY A 165 3.17 18.49 5.50
C GLY A 165 2.90 18.70 4.00
N PRO A 166 3.71 18.07 3.13
CA PRO A 166 3.58 18.24 1.68
C PRO A 166 2.33 17.57 1.10
N GLN A 167 1.75 16.58 1.78
CA GLN A 167 0.52 15.90 1.37
C GLN A 167 -0.73 16.52 2.03
N PRO A 168 -1.91 16.41 1.38
CA PRO A 168 -3.16 16.82 1.99
C PRO A 168 -3.39 16.14 3.35
N ARG A 169 -3.77 16.93 4.37
CA ARG A 169 -4.04 16.45 5.74
C ARG A 169 -2.84 15.80 6.44
N SER A 170 -1.62 16.09 5.98
CA SER A 170 -0.37 15.71 6.64
C SER A 170 0.13 16.88 7.50
N TYR A 171 0.59 16.61 8.71
CA TYR A 171 1.12 17.63 9.63
C TYR A 171 2.30 17.04 10.41
N THR A 172 3.33 17.85 10.64
CA THR A 172 4.41 17.51 11.56
C THR A 172 4.05 18.03 12.95
N ILE A 173 4.06 17.14 13.95
CA ILE A 173 3.63 17.40 15.31
C ILE A 173 4.84 17.30 16.24
N LYS A 174 4.98 18.26 17.15
CA LYS A 174 5.88 18.16 18.29
C LYS A 174 5.12 17.62 19.49
N ALA A 175 5.49 16.43 19.97
CA ALA A 175 4.95 15.88 21.20
C ALA A 175 5.42 16.69 22.41
N ALA A 176 4.63 16.71 23.49
CA ALA A 176 5.03 17.33 24.76
C ALA A 176 6.33 16.73 25.35
N THR A 177 6.67 15.50 24.97
CA THR A 177 7.93 14.82 25.33
C THR A 177 9.15 15.31 24.54
N GLY A 178 8.97 16.20 23.57
CA GLY A 178 10.05 16.79 22.75
C GLY A 178 10.37 16.04 21.45
N CYS A 179 9.77 14.87 21.22
CA CYS A 179 9.91 14.11 19.97
C CYS A 179 9.00 14.68 18.86
N ASN A 180 9.48 14.65 17.61
CA ASN A 180 8.72 15.08 16.44
C ASN A 180 8.11 13.88 15.72
N TRP A 181 6.88 14.05 15.22
CA TRP A 181 6.07 13.04 14.52
C TRP A 181 5.50 13.59 13.22
#